data_AF-A0A0S8JDA3-F1
#
_entry.id   AF-A0A0S8JDA3-F1
#
_cell.length_a   1.000
_cell.length_b   1.000
_cell.length_c   1.000
_cell.angle_alpha   90.00
_cell.angle_beta   90.00
_cell.angle_gamma   90.00
#
_symmetry.space_group_name_H-M   'P 1'
#
loop_
_entity.id
_entity.type
_entity.pdbx_description
1 polymer ?
#
loop_
_entity_poly.entity_id
_entity_poly.type
_entity_poly.pdbx_seq_one_letter_code
_entity_poly.pdbx_strand_id
1 'polypeptide(L)'
;MASQFDIDNEGIGKHPLLTFKVDADSGKDFTQADLDDNLTACVISDNNEVGMGSAGNKLFGKVIAVSSELQSGTAIPATCTVQARGVARFKYVTTAPQINQMVEVNGAGKVRQAAADADIAAGGHLMRGQVIAVDTTNSMCDVWLG
;
A
#
# COMPACT_ATOMS: atom_id res chain seq x y z
N MET A 1 6.48 -0.94 36.84
CA MET A 1 7.26 -0.96 35.59
C MET A 1 6.76 0.21 34.77
N ALA A 2 7.63 1.16 34.38
CA ALA A 2 7.21 2.23 33.48
C ALA A 2 6.86 1.59 32.13
N SER A 3 5.67 1.90 31.61
CA SER A 3 5.26 1.44 30.28
C SER A 3 6.30 1.92 29.27
N GLN A 4 6.87 0.95 28.58
CA GLN A 4 7.78 1.11 27.46
C GLN A 4 7.18 2.09 26.44
N PHE A 5 8.00 2.96 25.85
CA PHE A 5 7.55 3.90 24.84
C PHE A 5 6.92 3.13 23.67
N ASP A 6 5.62 3.32 23.42
CA ASP A 6 4.97 2.84 22.21
C ASP A 6 5.47 3.70 21.04
N ILE A 7 6.23 3.08 20.13
CA ILE A 7 6.78 3.75 18.95
C ILE A 7 5.80 3.56 17.80
N ASP A 8 5.24 4.67 17.31
CA ASP A 8 4.42 4.70 16.11
C ASP A 8 5.12 5.50 15.00
N ASN A 9 5.46 4.83 13.89
CA ASN A 9 6.13 5.46 12.75
C ASN A 9 5.16 5.89 11.63
N GLU A 10 3.86 5.67 11.78
CA GLU A 10 2.90 5.90 10.70
C GLU A 10 2.91 7.38 10.23
N GLY A 11 3.14 7.58 8.93
CA GLY A 11 3.08 8.89 8.29
C GLY A 11 4.35 9.75 8.48
N ILE A 12 5.40 9.24 9.13
CA ILE A 12 6.69 9.95 9.20
C ILE A 12 7.24 10.16 7.78
N GLY A 13 7.50 11.42 7.41
CA GLY A 13 8.03 11.76 6.09
C GLY A 13 7.04 11.59 4.94
N LYS A 14 5.72 11.56 5.20
CA LYS A 14 4.68 11.29 4.18
C LYS A 14 4.57 12.27 3.02
N HIS A 15 5.27 13.41 3.04
CA HIS A 15 5.21 14.40 1.96
C HIS A 15 6.25 14.10 0.87
N PRO A 16 5.90 14.28 -0.42
CA PRO A 16 4.63 14.80 -0.94
C PRO A 16 3.50 13.75 -0.97
N LEU A 17 2.26 14.24 -0.91
CA LEU A 17 1.04 13.47 -1.20
C LEU A 17 0.65 13.71 -2.66
N LEU A 18 0.25 12.65 -3.35
CA LEU A 18 -0.03 12.66 -4.78
C LEU A 18 -1.49 12.29 -5.05
N THR A 19 -2.11 12.91 -6.05
CA THR A 19 -3.50 12.62 -6.45
C THR A 19 -3.50 11.77 -7.72
N PHE A 20 -4.28 10.70 -7.72
CA PHE A 20 -4.43 9.78 -8.85
C PHE A 20 -5.91 9.49 -9.12
N LYS A 21 -6.20 9.05 -10.35
CA LYS A 21 -7.48 8.37 -10.63
C LYS A 21 -7.50 7.00 -9.94
N VAL A 22 -8.69 6.53 -9.62
CA VAL A 22 -8.88 5.18 -9.08
C VAL A 22 -9.15 4.22 -10.23
N ASP A 23 -8.48 3.08 -10.24
CA ASP A 23 -8.74 1.97 -11.15
C ASP A 23 -10.21 1.53 -11.01
N ALA A 24 -10.92 1.38 -12.14
CA ALA A 24 -12.32 0.99 -12.17
C ALA A 24 -12.53 -0.52 -12.42
N ASP A 25 -11.45 -1.28 -12.59
CA ASP A 25 -11.51 -2.72 -12.78
C ASP A 25 -12.04 -3.41 -11.52
N SER A 26 -12.86 -4.44 -11.74
CA SER A 26 -13.56 -5.13 -10.66
C SER A 26 -12.59 -5.69 -9.61
N GLY A 27 -12.72 -5.21 -8.37
CA GLY A 27 -11.90 -5.65 -7.24
C GLY A 27 -10.47 -5.09 -7.24
N LYS A 28 -10.21 -4.04 -8.03
CA LYS A 28 -8.95 -3.30 -8.07
C LYS A 28 -9.12 -1.86 -7.59
N ASP A 29 -10.35 -1.41 -7.42
CA ASP A 29 -10.71 -0.08 -6.99
C ASP A 29 -10.44 0.17 -5.49
N PHE A 30 -10.68 1.40 -5.06
CA PHE A 30 -10.67 1.78 -3.64
C PHE A 30 -11.97 2.49 -3.29
N THR A 31 -12.69 1.97 -2.31
CA THR A 31 -13.86 2.59 -1.70
C THR A 31 -13.53 3.14 -0.32
N GLN A 32 -14.44 3.93 0.27
CA GLN A 32 -14.28 4.36 1.67
C GLN A 32 -14.25 3.15 2.63
N ALA A 33 -15.02 2.09 2.34
CA ALA A 33 -15.03 0.88 3.17
C ALA A 33 -13.67 0.17 3.15
N ASP A 34 -12.99 0.14 2.00
CA ASP A 34 -11.63 -0.43 1.91
C ASP A 34 -10.64 0.34 2.77
N LEU A 35 -10.75 1.67 2.82
CA LEU A 35 -9.90 2.52 3.68
C LEU A 35 -10.19 2.26 5.16
N ASP A 36 -11.45 2.16 5.55
CA ASP A 36 -11.86 1.85 6.93
C ASP A 36 -11.34 0.46 7.35
N ASP A 37 -11.31 -0.49 6.40
CA ASP A 37 -10.72 -1.81 6.58
C ASP A 37 -9.18 -1.84 6.39
N ASN A 38 -8.52 -0.70 6.22
CA ASN A 38 -7.07 -0.57 6.01
C ASN A 38 -6.53 -1.36 4.78
N LEU A 39 -7.35 -1.59 3.77
CA LEU A 39 -7.01 -2.20 2.49
C LEU A 39 -6.45 -1.14 1.53
N THR A 40 -5.30 -0.56 1.91
CA THR A 40 -4.80 0.71 1.35
C THR A 40 -3.54 0.59 0.49
N ALA A 41 -2.97 -0.61 0.35
CA ALA A 41 -1.79 -0.82 -0.49
C ALA A 41 -2.17 -0.69 -1.98
N CYS A 42 -1.47 0.18 -2.71
CA CYS A 42 -1.75 0.43 -4.12
C CYS A 42 -0.54 0.25 -5.03
N VAL A 43 -0.83 0.09 -6.32
CA VAL A 43 0.11 0.07 -7.44
C VAL A 43 -0.25 1.18 -8.42
N ILE A 44 0.67 1.55 -9.32
CA ILE A 44 0.31 2.29 -10.53
C ILE A 44 -0.36 1.28 -11.48
N SER A 45 -1.66 1.43 -11.74
CA SER A 45 -2.43 0.53 -12.62
C SER A 45 -2.32 0.96 -14.09
N ASP A 46 -2.40 2.27 -14.33
CA ASP A 46 -2.25 2.90 -15.65
C ASP A 46 -1.76 4.36 -15.49
N ASN A 47 -1.77 5.14 -16.57
CA ASN A 47 -1.31 6.52 -16.62
C ASN A 47 -2.08 7.43 -15.65
N ASN A 48 -1.38 7.87 -14.60
CA ASN A 48 -1.95 8.65 -13.50
C ASN A 48 -3.15 7.97 -12.82
N GLU A 49 -3.09 6.65 -12.72
CA GLU A 49 -4.11 5.83 -12.08
C GLU A 49 -3.49 4.86 -11.08
N VAL A 50 -4.22 4.58 -10.01
CA VAL A 50 -3.83 3.59 -9.01
C VAL A 50 -4.97 2.64 -8.68
N GLY A 51 -4.59 1.39 -8.42
CA GLY A 51 -5.50 0.33 -7.97
C GLY A 51 -4.81 -0.60 -6.97
N MET A 52 -5.54 -1.58 -6.45
CA MET A 52 -4.99 -2.62 -5.58
C MET A 52 -4.02 -3.55 -6.33
N GLY A 53 -4.10 -3.60 -7.66
CA GLY A 53 -3.25 -4.42 -8.52
C GLY A 53 -3.44 -5.92 -8.29
N SER A 54 -2.49 -6.71 -8.77
CA SER A 54 -2.46 -8.17 -8.61
C SER A 54 -1.33 -8.61 -7.67
N ALA A 55 -1.46 -9.80 -7.08
CA ALA A 55 -0.45 -10.35 -6.20
C ALA A 55 0.93 -10.40 -6.88
N GLY A 56 1.95 -9.85 -6.22
CA GLY A 56 3.30 -9.77 -6.79
C GLY A 56 3.59 -8.51 -7.61
N ASN A 57 2.62 -7.60 -7.73
CA ASN A 57 2.90 -6.30 -8.33
C ASN A 57 3.66 -5.39 -7.37
N LYS A 58 4.38 -4.44 -7.96
CA LYS A 58 5.22 -3.49 -7.22
C LYS A 58 4.36 -2.52 -6.41
N LEU A 59 4.60 -2.50 -5.10
CA LEU A 59 4.00 -1.51 -4.21
C LEU A 59 4.38 -0.09 -4.66
N PHE A 60 3.38 0.76 -4.88
CA PHE A 60 3.58 2.17 -5.13
C PHE A 60 3.42 3.00 -3.86
N GLY A 61 2.41 2.75 -3.05
CA GLY A 61 2.18 3.54 -1.84
C GLY A 61 0.95 3.14 -1.05
N LYS A 62 0.51 4.05 -0.18
CA LYS A 62 -0.69 3.93 0.64
C LYS A 62 -1.74 4.92 0.18
N VAL A 63 -2.94 4.45 -0.15
CA VAL A 63 -4.11 5.33 -0.32
C VAL A 63 -4.55 5.80 1.06
N ILE A 64 -4.63 7.11 1.25
CA ILE A 64 -4.97 7.74 2.55
C ILE A 64 -6.32 8.45 2.54
N ALA A 65 -6.88 8.70 1.36
CA ALA A 65 -8.19 9.30 1.17
C ALA A 65 -8.72 8.98 -0.23
N VAL A 66 -10.03 8.83 -0.36
CA VAL A 66 -10.74 8.75 -1.64
C VAL A 66 -11.71 9.93 -1.78
N SER A 67 -12.00 10.35 -3.01
CA SER A 67 -12.96 11.43 -3.25
C SER A 67 -14.40 10.98 -3.03
N SER A 68 -15.27 11.93 -2.68
CA SER A 68 -16.73 11.70 -2.70
C SER A 68 -17.31 11.75 -4.11
N GLU A 69 -16.62 12.39 -5.06
CA GLU A 69 -16.93 12.32 -6.48
C GLU A 69 -16.73 10.90 -6.99
N LEU A 70 -17.69 10.40 -7.77
CA LEU A 70 -17.68 9.06 -8.36
C LEU A 70 -17.40 9.14 -9.86
N GLN A 71 -16.82 8.09 -10.42
CA GLN A 71 -16.70 7.95 -11.87
C GLN A 71 -18.08 7.76 -12.49
N SER A 72 -18.31 8.39 -13.63
CA SER A 72 -19.61 8.38 -14.32
C SER A 72 -20.14 6.96 -14.54
N GLY A 73 -21.35 6.70 -14.03
CA GLY A 73 -22.01 5.39 -14.18
C GLY A 73 -21.50 4.29 -13.24
N THR A 74 -20.66 4.61 -12.26
CA THR A 74 -20.10 3.65 -11.30
C THR A 74 -20.36 4.05 -9.85
N ALA A 75 -20.07 3.15 -8.92
CA ALA A 75 -19.99 3.44 -7.48
C ALA A 75 -18.55 3.70 -7.00
N ILE A 76 -17.60 3.88 -7.94
CA ILE A 76 -16.17 3.95 -7.67
C ILE A 76 -15.76 5.42 -7.53
N PRO A 77 -15.01 5.81 -6.47
CA PRO A 77 -14.44 7.14 -6.37
C PRO A 77 -13.64 7.55 -7.61
N ALA A 78 -13.75 8.81 -8.00
CA ALA A 78 -13.06 9.35 -9.17
C ALA A 78 -11.54 9.48 -8.94
N THR A 79 -11.16 9.91 -7.73
CA THR A 79 -9.75 10.14 -7.39
C THR A 79 -9.43 9.67 -5.98
N CYS A 80 -8.14 9.47 -5.71
CA CYS A 80 -7.63 9.20 -4.39
C CYS A 80 -6.31 9.94 -4.13
N THR A 81 -5.99 10.11 -2.86
CA THR A 81 -4.72 10.67 -2.39
C THR A 81 -3.82 9.55 -1.92
N VAL A 82 -2.58 9.53 -2.41
CA VAL A 82 -1.59 8.50 -2.13
C VAL A 82 -0.39 9.10 -1.39
N GLN A 83 -0.03 8.47 -0.27
CA GLN A 83 1.28 8.59 0.34
C GLN A 83 2.26 7.69 -0.44
N ALA A 84 3.09 8.31 -1.27
CA ALA A 84 4.09 7.60 -2.07
C ALA A 84 5.45 7.48 -1.35
N ARG A 85 5.69 8.26 -0.29
CA ARG A 85 6.99 8.33 0.42
C ARG A 85 6.86 8.25 1.94
N GLY A 86 8.00 8.08 2.61
CA GLY A 86 8.09 8.02 4.06
C GLY A 86 7.63 6.67 4.61
N VAL A 87 7.25 6.63 5.88
CA VAL A 87 6.77 5.40 6.50
C VAL A 87 5.26 5.28 6.36
N ALA A 88 4.81 4.20 5.75
CA ALA A 88 3.40 3.84 5.67
C ALA A 88 3.15 2.51 6.39
N ARG A 89 2.06 2.48 7.17
CA ARG A 89 1.60 1.26 7.82
C ARG A 89 0.58 0.54 6.95
N PHE A 90 0.82 -0.75 6.70
CA PHE A 90 -0.02 -1.61 5.87
C PHE A 90 -0.49 -2.85 6.61
N LYS A 91 -1.71 -3.30 6.32
CA LYS A 91 -2.12 -4.69 6.62
C LYS A 91 -1.28 -5.65 5.80
N TYR A 92 -0.88 -6.77 6.39
CA TYR A 92 -0.23 -7.86 5.67
C TYR A 92 -1.09 -9.15 5.68
N VAL A 93 -0.74 -10.12 4.84
CA VAL A 93 -1.42 -11.43 4.74
C VAL A 93 -0.97 -12.40 5.85
N THR A 94 -1.33 -13.69 5.83
CA THR A 94 -1.06 -14.59 6.97
C THR A 94 0.41 -14.80 7.32
N THR A 95 1.32 -14.72 6.34
CA THR A 95 2.76 -14.76 6.63
C THR A 95 3.27 -13.35 6.87
N ALA A 96 3.66 -13.06 8.12
CA ALA A 96 4.24 -11.79 8.50
C ALA A 96 5.53 -11.50 7.71
N PRO A 97 5.64 -10.33 7.06
CA PRO A 97 6.90 -9.88 6.49
C PRO A 97 7.98 -9.74 7.57
N GLN A 98 9.20 -10.16 7.26
CA GLN A 98 10.31 -10.02 8.20
C GLN A 98 10.90 -8.61 8.13
N ILE A 99 11.39 -8.12 9.27
CA ILE A 99 12.17 -6.87 9.35
C ILE A 99 13.33 -6.93 8.34
N ASN A 100 13.63 -5.79 7.71
CA ASN A 100 14.68 -5.64 6.70
C ASN A 100 14.41 -6.35 5.36
N GLN A 101 13.26 -7.03 5.21
CA GLN A 101 12.84 -7.57 3.93
C GLN A 101 12.00 -6.56 3.14
N MET A 102 11.88 -6.83 1.85
CA MET A 102 11.06 -6.03 0.94
C MET A 102 9.63 -6.57 0.85
N VAL A 103 8.70 -5.71 0.44
CA VAL A 103 7.29 -6.08 0.24
C VAL A 103 6.81 -5.84 -1.18
N GLU A 104 5.71 -6.52 -1.50
CA GLU A 104 4.92 -6.37 -2.72
C GLU A 104 3.43 -6.40 -2.37
N VAL A 105 2.57 -5.95 -3.28
CA VAL A 105 1.12 -6.00 -3.02
C VAL A 105 0.62 -7.44 -3.09
N ASN A 106 -0.41 -7.74 -2.30
CA ASN A 106 -1.13 -9.01 -2.38
C ASN A 106 -2.28 -8.98 -3.41
N GLY A 107 -2.58 -7.82 -3.99
CA GLY A 107 -3.70 -7.62 -4.92
C GLY A 107 -5.08 -7.47 -4.27
N ALA A 108 -5.14 -7.25 -2.96
CA ALA A 108 -6.37 -7.01 -2.19
C ALA A 108 -6.13 -5.96 -1.10
N GLY A 109 -5.45 -4.86 -1.48
CA GLY A 109 -5.17 -3.72 -0.60
C GLY A 109 -4.21 -3.99 0.56
N LYS A 110 -3.53 -5.14 0.60
CA LYS A 110 -2.54 -5.51 1.63
C LYS A 110 -1.17 -5.71 1.01
N VAL A 111 -0.17 -5.86 1.87
CA VAL A 111 1.18 -6.26 1.46
C VAL A 111 1.48 -7.71 1.84
N ARG A 112 2.50 -8.27 1.19
CA ARG A 112 3.14 -9.53 1.58
C ARG A 112 4.64 -9.40 1.43
N GLN A 113 5.40 -10.27 2.10
CA GLN A 113 6.83 -10.36 1.84
C GLN A 113 7.03 -10.66 0.35
N ALA A 114 7.93 -9.88 -0.27
CA ALA A 114 8.27 -10.07 -1.66
C ALA A 114 8.88 -11.46 -1.87
N ALA A 115 8.48 -12.13 -2.96
CA ALA A 115 9.17 -13.34 -3.40
C ALA A 115 10.63 -13.00 -3.76
N ALA A 116 11.54 -13.94 -3.53
CA ALA A 116 12.87 -13.84 -4.11
C ALA A 116 12.73 -13.98 -5.63
N ASP A 117 13.26 -13.00 -6.37
CA ASP A 117 13.33 -13.08 -7.82
C ASP A 117 14.79 -13.02 -8.28
N ALA A 118 15.17 -13.98 -9.12
CA ALA A 118 16.50 -14.09 -9.70
C ALA A 118 16.64 -13.27 -10.99
N ASP A 119 15.52 -12.95 -11.67
CA ASP A 119 15.50 -12.38 -13.01
C ASP A 119 14.81 -11.00 -13.03
N ILE A 120 15.55 -9.97 -12.59
CA ILE A 120 15.08 -8.58 -12.69
C ILE A 120 15.29 -8.09 -14.12
N ALA A 121 14.20 -7.99 -14.90
CA ALA A 121 14.23 -7.40 -16.24
C ALA A 121 14.78 -5.95 -16.23
N ALA A 122 15.29 -5.49 -17.37
CA ALA A 122 15.84 -4.14 -17.50
C ALA A 122 14.80 -3.06 -17.10
N GLY A 123 15.21 -2.16 -16.19
CA GLY A 123 14.32 -1.14 -15.60
C GLY A 123 13.49 -1.60 -14.40
N GLY A 124 13.64 -2.87 -13.99
CA GLY A 124 12.84 -3.49 -12.94
C GLY A 124 13.33 -3.22 -11.52
N HIS A 125 12.34 -3.03 -10.62
CA HIS A 125 12.40 -3.47 -9.23
C HIS A 125 10.99 -3.98 -8.93
N LEU A 126 10.82 -5.30 -8.80
CA LEU A 126 9.50 -5.92 -8.57
C LEU A 126 8.95 -5.60 -7.18
N MET A 127 9.86 -5.34 -6.25
CA MET A 127 9.56 -5.06 -4.85
C MET A 127 9.94 -3.62 -4.50
N ARG A 128 9.12 -2.98 -3.66
CA ARG A 128 9.38 -1.64 -3.15
C ARG A 128 8.93 -1.55 -1.70
N GLY A 129 9.73 -0.86 -0.90
CA GLY A 129 9.47 -0.64 0.50
C GLY A 129 10.15 -1.67 1.39
N GLN A 130 10.81 -1.19 2.43
CA GLN A 130 11.54 -2.01 3.40
C GLN A 130 10.75 -2.08 4.72
N VAL A 131 10.58 -3.27 5.27
CA VAL A 131 9.89 -3.47 6.55
C VAL A 131 10.77 -2.99 7.70
N ILE A 132 10.26 -2.08 8.52
CA ILE A 132 10.99 -1.51 9.68
C ILE A 132 10.33 -1.85 11.02
N ALA A 133 9.05 -2.22 11.03
CA ALA A 133 8.35 -2.72 12.22
C ALA A 133 7.23 -3.68 11.82
N VAL A 134 6.90 -4.63 12.71
CA VAL A 134 5.84 -5.63 12.49
C VAL A 134 5.02 -5.75 13.77
N ASP A 135 3.70 -5.67 13.61
CA ASP A 135 2.70 -5.95 14.62
C ASP A 135 1.96 -7.23 14.23
N THR A 136 2.24 -8.31 14.95
CA THR A 136 1.60 -9.62 14.75
C THR A 136 0.23 -9.74 15.36
N THR A 137 -0.15 -8.83 16.26
CA THR A 137 -1.47 -8.81 16.89
C THR A 137 -2.50 -8.26 15.91
N ASN A 138 -2.18 -7.13 15.27
CA ASN A 138 -3.09 -6.46 14.33
C ASN A 138 -2.84 -6.83 12.86
N SER A 139 -1.87 -7.69 12.58
CA SER A 139 -1.43 -8.03 11.22
C SER A 139 -1.00 -6.80 10.40
N MET A 140 -0.22 -5.91 11.04
CA MET A 140 0.27 -4.67 10.43
C MET A 140 1.79 -4.65 10.31
N CYS A 141 2.33 -3.96 9.31
CA CYS A 141 3.75 -3.67 9.22
C CYS A 141 4.00 -2.24 8.78
N ASP A 142 5.04 -1.63 9.35
CA ASP A 142 5.52 -0.31 8.94
C ASP A 142 6.57 -0.51 7.84
N VAL A 143 6.36 0.17 6.72
CA VAL A 143 7.19 0.05 5.52
C VAL A 143 7.75 1.41 5.15
N TRP A 144 9.08 1.49 5.01
CA TRP A 144 9.78 2.67 4.51
C TRP A 144 9.71 2.73 2.98
N LEU A 145 8.96 3.71 2.47
CA LEU A 145 8.77 4.01 1.05
C LEU A 145 9.80 5.09 0.62
N GLY A 146 11.02 4.68 0.28
CA GLY A 146 12.10 5.56 -0.19
C GLY A 146 11.75 6.40 -1.42
#